data_AF-A0A4V1V3M6-F1
#
_entry.id   AF-A0A4V1V3M6-F1
#
_cell.length_a   1.000
_cell.length_b   1.000
_cell.length_c   1.000
_cell.angle_alpha   90.00
_cell.angle_beta   90.00
_cell.angle_gamma   90.00
#
_symmetry.space_group_name_H-M   'P 1'
#
loop_
_entity.id
_entity.type
_entity.pdbx_description
1 polymer ?
#
loop_
_entity_poly.entity_id
_entity_poly.type
_entity_poly.pdbx_seq_one_letter_code
_entity_poly.pdbx_strand_id
1 'polypeptide(L)'
;QEKRPLIFGVATAASSFGQFAFAPIGQAFIANFGWQSTLIYAAMLLVLIIPLTYALRGKTEHQTGQADLKFMEALSKAWGFGSYRLLVIGFFVCGFHLAFINVHMPAYLVQCGLSPDAGGWSIAVIGVFNIAGSLLAGYLGGKLPKQLLLASIYFSRAVAIALFMIFPVTLTSALLFSAAMGLLWLSTVPLTAGLVSLFFGARYMGMLYGIAFLSHQVGSFVGVWLGGYVYDATGSYSLVWYLGIILGLGSAAIHLPIKELGASSFRLKPAS
;
A
#
# COMPACT_ATOMS: atom_id res chain seq x y z
N GLN A 1 -2.55 -2.53 -23.72
CA GLN A 1 -3.12 -2.50 -22.35
C GLN A 1 -2.31 -3.36 -21.37
N GLU A 2 -1.66 -4.44 -21.81
CA GLU A 2 -0.81 -5.35 -21.01
C GLU A 2 0.36 -4.71 -20.24
N LYS A 3 0.96 -3.61 -20.71
CA LYS A 3 2.14 -3.01 -20.05
C LYS A 3 1.83 -2.15 -18.82
N ARG A 4 0.56 -1.84 -18.53
CA ARG A 4 0.18 -0.90 -17.46
C ARG A 4 0.46 -1.43 -16.04
N PRO A 5 0.12 -2.67 -15.68
CA PRO A 5 0.47 -3.23 -14.37
C PRO A 5 1.98 -3.23 -14.10
N LEU A 6 2.79 -3.44 -15.15
CA LEU A 6 4.24 -3.37 -15.07
C LEU A 6 4.74 -1.94 -14.82
N ILE A 7 4.20 -0.94 -15.52
CA ILE A 7 4.55 0.48 -15.28
C ILE A 7 4.25 0.89 -13.83
N PHE A 8 3.08 0.53 -13.32
CA PHE A 8 2.74 0.75 -11.90
C PHE A 8 3.68 -0.04 -10.97
N GLY A 9 4.03 -1.29 -11.33
CA GLY A 9 5.00 -2.08 -10.59
C GLY A 9 6.38 -1.43 -10.51
N VAL A 10 6.89 -0.87 -11.62
CA VAL A 10 8.17 -0.14 -11.67
C VAL A 10 8.11 1.16 -10.87
N ALA A 11 7.05 1.96 -11.02
CA ALA A 11 6.88 3.19 -10.24
C ALA A 11 6.80 2.90 -8.73
N THR A 12 6.11 1.81 -8.36
CA THR A 12 6.01 1.34 -6.98
C THR A 12 7.38 0.84 -6.47
N ALA A 13 8.12 0.07 -7.28
CA ALA A 13 9.46 -0.40 -6.95
C ALA A 13 10.45 0.76 -6.74
N ALA A 14 10.35 1.84 -7.51
CA ALA A 14 11.15 3.04 -7.30
C ALA A 14 10.85 3.71 -5.94
N SER A 15 9.58 3.77 -5.54
CA SER A 15 9.17 4.22 -4.20
C SER A 15 9.75 3.32 -3.10
N SER A 16 9.66 2.00 -3.28
CA SER A 16 10.21 1.00 -2.35
C SER A 16 11.74 1.11 -2.22
N PHE A 17 12.44 1.37 -3.32
CA PHE A 17 13.89 1.62 -3.32
C PHE A 17 14.22 2.88 -2.50
N GLY A 18 13.44 3.94 -2.66
CA GLY A 18 13.54 5.12 -1.80
C GLY A 18 13.39 4.76 -0.32
N GLN A 19 12.34 4.03 0.06
CA GLN A 19 12.12 3.61 1.45
C GLN A 19 13.30 2.79 2.01
N PHE A 20 13.83 1.84 1.22
CA PHE A 20 15.01 1.05 1.58
C PHE A 20 16.26 1.93 1.76
N ALA A 21 16.54 2.83 0.83
CA ALA A 21 17.76 3.64 0.85
C ALA A 21 17.72 4.72 1.94
N PHE A 22 16.58 5.40 2.10
CA PHE A 22 16.47 6.54 3.02
C PHE A 22 16.47 6.14 4.50
N ALA A 23 16.06 4.92 4.88
CA ALA A 23 16.10 4.47 6.28
C ALA A 23 17.54 4.40 6.86
N PRO A 24 18.50 3.65 6.28
CA PRO A 24 19.88 3.62 6.77
C PRO A 24 20.61 4.95 6.54
N ILE A 25 20.35 5.66 5.44
CA ILE A 25 20.92 7.00 5.21
C ILE A 25 20.44 7.97 6.30
N GLY A 26 19.15 7.97 6.62
CA GLY A 26 18.58 8.80 7.67
C GLY A 26 19.18 8.50 9.04
N GLN A 27 19.34 7.22 9.40
CA GLN A 27 19.99 6.82 10.64
C GLN A 27 21.46 7.28 10.70
N ALA A 28 22.22 7.07 9.62
CA ALA A 28 23.60 7.54 9.54
C ALA A 28 23.68 9.08 9.66
N PHE A 29 22.75 9.80 9.05
CA PHE A 29 22.72 11.26 9.11
C PHE A 29 22.35 11.77 10.49
N ILE A 30 21.37 11.15 11.15
CA ILE A 30 21.01 11.48 12.53
C ILE A 30 22.19 11.23 13.48
N ALA A 31 22.89 10.10 13.30
CA ALA A 31 24.04 9.75 14.13
C ALA A 31 25.24 10.72 13.95
N ASN A 32 25.47 11.22 12.73
CA ASN A 32 26.63 12.07 12.43
C ASN A 32 26.35 13.58 12.51
N PHE A 33 25.13 14.01 12.19
CA PHE A 33 24.78 15.44 12.01
C PHE A 33 23.60 15.91 12.88
N GLY A 34 22.99 15.00 13.64
CA GLY A 34 21.78 15.29 14.42
C GLY A 34 20.50 15.33 13.57
N TRP A 35 19.36 15.29 14.24
CA TRP A 35 18.06 15.18 13.57
C TRP A 35 17.65 16.47 12.86
N GLN A 36 17.99 17.66 13.40
CA GLN A 36 17.64 18.94 12.76
C GLN A 36 18.33 19.09 11.39
N SER A 37 19.65 18.87 11.34
CA SER A 37 20.42 18.96 10.10
C SER A 37 19.93 17.94 9.07
N THR A 38 19.62 16.72 9.52
CA THR A 38 19.06 15.66 8.66
C THR A 38 17.77 16.09 7.98
N LEU A 39 16.87 16.77 8.70
CA LEU A 39 15.63 17.30 8.13
C LEU A 39 15.88 18.39 7.08
N ILE A 40 16.86 19.27 7.30
CA ILE A 40 17.24 20.31 6.33
C ILE A 40 17.79 19.66 5.05
N TYR A 41 18.66 18.65 5.17
CA TYR A 41 19.18 17.91 4.02
C TYR A 41 18.07 17.21 3.23
N ALA A 42 17.10 16.60 3.92
CA ALA A 42 15.93 16.01 3.27
C ALA A 42 15.09 17.06 2.53
N ALA A 43 14.89 18.24 3.12
CA ALA A 43 14.15 19.34 2.48
C ALA A 43 14.84 19.84 1.20
N MET A 44 16.16 19.97 1.19
CA MET A 44 16.92 20.36 -0.01
C MET A 44 16.80 19.33 -1.13
N LEU A 45 16.84 18.03 -0.79
CA LEU A 45 16.59 16.94 -1.73
C LEU A 45 15.19 17.01 -2.35
N LEU A 46 14.17 17.38 -1.58
CA LEU A 46 12.81 17.55 -2.09
C LEU A 46 12.70 18.73 -3.07
N VAL A 47 13.43 19.83 -2.85
CA VAL A 47 13.45 20.97 -3.79
C VAL A 47 13.97 20.56 -5.17
N LEU A 48 14.92 19.61 -5.24
CA LEU A 48 15.43 19.08 -6.50
C LEU A 48 14.40 18.28 -7.31
N ILE A 49 13.29 17.84 -6.69
CA ILE A 49 12.19 17.16 -7.39
C ILE A 49 11.42 18.14 -8.29
N ILE A 50 11.31 19.41 -7.91
CA ILE A 50 10.57 20.44 -8.66
C ILE A 50 11.04 20.54 -10.12
N PRO A 51 12.33 20.75 -10.45
CA PRO A 51 12.77 20.79 -11.84
C PRO A 51 12.57 19.45 -12.58
N LEU A 52 12.71 18.31 -11.89
CA LEU A 52 12.47 16.99 -12.48
C LEU A 52 11.01 16.78 -12.90
N THR A 53 10.04 17.36 -12.18
CA THR A 53 8.62 17.28 -12.58
C THR A 53 8.33 17.97 -13.92
N TYR A 54 9.03 19.07 -14.23
CA TYR A 54 8.89 19.74 -15.52
C TYR A 54 9.38 18.86 -16.67
N ALA A 55 10.47 18.11 -16.46
CA ALA A 55 11.01 17.18 -17.46
C ALA A 55 10.11 15.95 -17.70
N LEU A 56 9.29 15.56 -16.72
CA LEU A 56 8.41 14.37 -16.78
C LEU A 56 6.97 14.68 -17.23
N ARG A 57 6.68 15.93 -17.61
CA ARG A 57 5.33 16.36 -18.01
C ARG A 57 4.95 15.75 -19.37
N GLY A 58 4.22 14.64 -19.36
CA GLY A 58 3.70 13.98 -20.57
C GLY A 58 2.52 14.72 -21.21
N LYS A 59 2.27 14.46 -22.51
CA LYS A 59 1.07 14.94 -23.21
C LYS A 59 -0.15 14.13 -22.76
N THR A 60 -1.22 14.79 -22.31
CA THR A 60 -2.49 14.13 -22.01
C THR A 60 -3.18 13.76 -23.33
N GLU A 61 -3.09 12.50 -23.76
CA GLU A 61 -3.93 12.02 -24.87
C GLU A 61 -5.39 11.92 -24.41
N HIS A 62 -6.27 12.68 -25.04
CA HIS A 62 -7.71 12.43 -24.97
C HIS A 62 -8.02 11.10 -25.64
N GLN A 63 -8.30 10.07 -24.84
CA GLN A 63 -8.80 8.81 -25.39
C GLN A 63 -10.24 8.99 -25.87
N THR A 64 -10.41 9.10 -27.19
CA THR A 64 -11.70 8.96 -27.89
C THR A 64 -12.30 7.60 -27.53
N GLY A 65 -13.43 7.55 -26.83
CA GLY A 65 -13.99 6.26 -26.42
C GLY A 65 -14.66 6.16 -25.04
N GLN A 66 -14.56 7.19 -24.19
CA GLN A 66 -15.06 7.15 -22.80
C GLN A 66 -16.09 8.24 -22.54
N ALA A 67 -17.17 7.89 -21.82
CA ALA A 67 -18.23 8.82 -21.46
C ALA A 67 -17.65 10.04 -20.70
N ASP A 68 -18.07 11.24 -21.08
CA ASP A 68 -17.68 12.48 -20.40
C ASP A 68 -18.69 12.78 -19.28
N LEU A 69 -18.38 12.27 -18.09
CA LEU A 69 -19.19 12.37 -16.88
C LEU A 69 -18.58 13.44 -15.99
N LYS A 70 -19.45 14.24 -15.37
CA LYS A 70 -19.04 15.16 -14.31
C LYS A 70 -18.53 14.37 -13.10
N PHE A 71 -17.63 14.97 -12.32
CA PHE A 71 -16.99 14.36 -11.15
C PHE A 71 -17.98 13.64 -10.21
N MET A 72 -19.03 14.34 -9.76
CA MET A 72 -20.05 13.78 -8.85
C MET A 72 -20.83 12.62 -9.47
N GLU A 73 -21.13 12.69 -10.76
CA GLU A 73 -21.86 11.64 -11.46
C GLU A 73 -21.01 10.38 -11.61
N ALA A 74 -19.74 10.55 -12.01
CA ALA A 74 -18.77 9.45 -12.08
C ALA A 74 -18.56 8.82 -10.70
N LEU A 75 -18.42 9.61 -9.64
CA LEU A 75 -18.27 9.09 -8.28
C LEU A 75 -19.50 8.29 -7.84
N SER A 76 -20.70 8.82 -8.04
CA SER A 76 -21.96 8.14 -7.71
C SER A 76 -22.11 6.81 -8.47
N LYS A 77 -21.86 6.82 -9.78
CA LYS A 77 -21.88 5.61 -10.62
C LYS A 77 -20.83 4.58 -10.20
N ALA A 78 -19.63 5.03 -9.86
CA ALA A 78 -18.57 4.15 -9.35
C ALA A 78 -18.98 3.53 -8.00
N TRP A 79 -19.55 4.33 -7.09
CA TRP A 79 -20.03 3.82 -5.80
C TRP A 79 -21.22 2.87 -5.95
N GLY A 80 -22.03 3.02 -7.00
CA GLY A 80 -23.06 2.04 -7.38
C GLY A 80 -22.50 0.68 -7.79
N PHE A 81 -21.22 0.61 -8.20
CA PHE A 81 -20.57 -0.62 -8.64
C PHE A 81 -20.06 -1.44 -7.44
N GLY A 82 -20.76 -2.52 -7.11
CA GLY A 82 -20.50 -3.31 -5.90
C GLY A 82 -19.05 -3.80 -5.75
N SER A 83 -18.42 -4.25 -6.84
CA SER A 83 -17.02 -4.71 -6.82
C SER A 83 -16.03 -3.59 -6.48
N TYR A 84 -16.33 -2.34 -6.84
CA TYR A 84 -15.50 -1.21 -6.45
C TYR A 84 -15.65 -0.86 -4.97
N ARG A 85 -16.87 -0.92 -4.40
CA ARG A 85 -17.06 -0.73 -2.95
C ARG A 85 -16.25 -1.75 -2.14
N LEU A 86 -16.30 -3.02 -2.53
CA LEU A 86 -15.53 -4.08 -1.87
C LEU A 86 -14.02 -3.82 -1.95
N LEU A 87 -13.53 -3.39 -3.12
CA LEU A 87 -12.13 -3.02 -3.31
C LEU A 87 -11.71 -1.86 -2.41
N VAL A 88 -12.53 -0.81 -2.31
CA VAL A 88 -12.27 0.36 -1.43
C VAL A 88 -12.23 -0.06 0.03
N ILE A 89 -13.25 -0.81 0.51
CA ILE A 89 -13.33 -1.30 1.89
C ILE A 89 -12.12 -2.17 2.23
N GLY A 90 -11.71 -3.07 1.32
CA GLY A 90 -10.55 -3.91 1.55
C GLY A 90 -9.23 -3.13 1.57
N PHE A 91 -9.12 -2.06 0.79
CA PHE A 91 -7.89 -1.26 0.72
C PHE A 91 -7.63 -0.43 2.00
N PHE A 92 -8.66 -0.13 2.79
CA PHE A 92 -8.53 0.38 4.16
C PHE A 92 -7.60 -0.51 5.02
N VAL A 93 -7.77 -1.83 4.95
CA VAL A 93 -6.99 -2.78 5.77
C VAL A 93 -5.52 -2.74 5.41
N CYS A 94 -5.19 -2.51 4.13
CA CYS A 94 -3.82 -2.30 3.72
C CYS A 94 -3.21 -1.09 4.42
N GLY A 95 -3.92 0.05 4.40
CA GLY A 95 -3.47 1.25 5.08
C GLY A 95 -3.25 1.05 6.57
N PHE A 96 -4.19 0.36 7.23
CA PHE A 96 -4.10 0.01 8.65
C PHE A 96 -2.84 -0.79 8.97
N HIS A 97 -2.60 -1.90 8.25
CA HIS A 97 -1.42 -2.74 8.48
C HIS A 97 -0.12 -1.99 8.25
N LEU A 98 0.02 -1.34 7.10
CA LEU A 98 1.28 -0.72 6.69
C LEU A 98 1.69 0.39 7.66
N ALA A 99 0.76 1.28 7.98
CA ALA A 99 1.06 2.42 8.83
C ALA A 99 1.31 1.99 10.28
N PHE A 100 0.49 1.08 10.81
CA PHE A 100 0.70 0.53 12.16
C PHE A 100 2.07 -0.15 12.28
N ILE A 101 2.42 -1.03 11.34
CA ILE A 101 3.73 -1.72 11.37
C ILE A 101 4.86 -0.71 11.22
N ASN A 102 4.76 0.24 10.30
CA ASN A 102 5.83 1.22 10.07
C ASN A 102 6.08 2.12 11.30
N VAL A 103 5.03 2.49 12.05
CA VAL A 103 5.16 3.40 13.19
C VAL A 103 5.45 2.66 14.50
N HIS A 104 4.73 1.57 14.78
CA HIS A 104 4.75 0.93 16.10
C HIS A 104 5.63 -0.31 16.19
N MET A 105 5.95 -0.99 15.07
CA MET A 105 6.79 -2.18 15.13
C MET A 105 8.19 -1.90 15.69
N PRO A 106 8.91 -0.83 15.31
CA PRO A 106 10.22 -0.53 15.90
C PRO A 106 10.17 -0.40 17.44
N ALA A 107 9.16 0.32 17.97
CA ALA A 107 8.96 0.45 19.41
C ALA A 107 8.59 -0.89 20.06
N TYR A 108 7.71 -1.67 19.43
CA TYR A 108 7.32 -3.01 19.89
C TYR A 108 8.54 -3.96 19.99
N LEU A 109 9.45 -3.94 19.02
CA LEU A 109 10.67 -4.75 19.07
C LEU A 109 11.56 -4.38 20.27
N VAL A 110 11.69 -3.09 20.57
CA VAL A 110 12.43 -2.62 21.76
C VAL A 110 11.76 -3.09 23.05
N GLN A 111 10.42 -3.08 23.13
CA GLN A 111 9.71 -3.63 24.29
C GLN A 111 9.93 -5.14 24.47
N CYS A 112 10.09 -5.87 23.36
CA CYS A 112 10.46 -7.28 23.38
C CYS A 112 11.94 -7.52 23.74
N GLY A 113 12.71 -6.48 24.04
CA GLY A 113 14.11 -6.56 24.46
C GLY A 113 15.15 -6.55 23.33
N LEU A 114 14.75 -6.24 22.09
CA LEU A 114 15.70 -6.08 20.99
C LEU A 114 16.34 -4.68 21.02
N SER A 115 17.51 -4.55 20.38
CA SER A 115 18.17 -3.25 20.23
C SER A 115 17.36 -2.30 19.34
N PRO A 116 17.51 -0.96 19.51
CA PRO A 116 16.88 0.02 18.63
C PRO A 116 17.17 -0.18 17.15
N ASP A 117 18.37 -0.68 16.81
CA ASP A 117 18.79 -0.95 15.43
C ASP A 117 17.92 -2.01 14.75
N ALA A 118 17.34 -2.95 15.51
CA ALA A 118 16.49 -3.99 14.95
C ALA A 118 15.27 -3.39 14.22
N GLY A 119 14.70 -2.30 14.75
CA GLY A 119 13.62 -1.58 14.07
C GLY A 119 14.06 -1.01 12.72
N GLY A 120 15.23 -0.38 12.66
CA GLY A 120 15.80 0.14 11.41
C GLY A 120 16.05 -0.97 10.38
N TRP A 121 16.65 -2.08 10.81
CA TRP A 121 16.89 -3.24 9.94
C TRP A 121 15.60 -3.87 9.43
N SER A 122 14.57 -4.00 10.28
CA SER A 122 13.28 -4.50 9.87
C SER A 122 12.63 -3.64 8.78
N ILE A 123 12.65 -2.31 8.92
CA ILE A 123 12.13 -1.39 7.88
C ILE A 123 12.96 -1.49 6.59
N ALA A 124 14.29 -1.61 6.69
CA ALA A 124 15.15 -1.80 5.52
C ALA A 124 14.81 -3.11 4.78
N VAL A 125 14.65 -4.23 5.50
CA VAL A 125 14.26 -5.52 4.92
C VAL A 125 12.88 -5.44 4.26
N ILE A 126 11.90 -4.77 4.88
CA ILE A 126 10.61 -4.49 4.24
C ILE A 126 10.82 -3.80 2.89
N GLY A 127 11.64 -2.75 2.84
CA GLY A 127 11.94 -1.99 1.62
C GLY A 127 12.51 -2.85 0.49
N VAL A 128 13.50 -3.71 0.79
CA VAL A 128 14.11 -4.61 -0.21
C VAL A 128 13.10 -5.59 -0.78
N PHE A 129 12.39 -6.32 0.09
CA PHE A 129 11.44 -7.35 -0.35
C PHE A 129 10.19 -6.74 -1.03
N ASN A 130 9.84 -5.50 -0.69
CA ASN A 130 8.77 -4.75 -1.34
C ASN A 130 9.02 -4.49 -2.83
N ILE A 131 10.28 -4.32 -3.24
CA ILE A 131 10.64 -4.24 -4.68
C ILE A 131 10.21 -5.52 -5.39
N ALA A 132 10.63 -6.68 -4.86
CA ALA A 132 10.31 -7.98 -5.43
C ALA A 132 8.79 -8.25 -5.44
N GLY A 133 8.11 -7.96 -4.33
CA GLY A 133 6.66 -8.12 -4.19
C GLY A 133 5.87 -7.29 -5.21
N SER A 134 6.21 -6.01 -5.34
CA SER A 134 5.52 -5.07 -6.24
C SER A 134 5.67 -5.46 -7.71
N LEU A 135 6.88 -5.86 -8.12
CA LEU A 135 7.16 -6.32 -9.48
C LEU A 135 6.44 -7.65 -9.77
N LEU A 136 6.50 -8.60 -8.83
CA LEU A 136 5.83 -9.89 -8.96
C LEU A 136 4.32 -9.73 -9.07
N ALA A 137 3.70 -8.91 -8.22
CA ALA A 137 2.27 -8.64 -8.26
C ALA A 137 1.86 -7.92 -9.56
N GLY A 138 2.65 -6.97 -10.04
CA GLY A 138 2.42 -6.32 -11.33
C GLY A 138 2.46 -7.29 -12.51
N TYR A 139 3.44 -8.20 -12.53
CA TYR A 139 3.56 -9.26 -13.53
C TYR A 139 2.42 -10.28 -13.46
N LEU A 140 2.14 -10.81 -12.27
CA LEU A 140 1.08 -11.80 -12.05
C LEU A 140 -0.31 -11.21 -12.30
N GLY A 141 -0.54 -9.93 -12.00
CA GLY A 141 -1.81 -9.25 -12.26
C GLY A 141 -2.18 -9.12 -13.74
N GLY A 142 -1.21 -9.31 -14.65
CA GLY A 142 -1.45 -9.44 -16.08
C GLY A 142 -1.84 -10.85 -16.53
N LYS A 143 -1.62 -11.87 -15.68
CA LYS A 143 -1.80 -13.29 -16.04
C LYS A 143 -2.86 -14.01 -15.22
N LEU A 144 -3.07 -13.58 -13.98
CA LEU A 144 -3.97 -14.20 -13.02
C LEU A 144 -5.08 -13.22 -12.62
N PRO A 145 -6.21 -13.71 -12.10
CA PRO A 145 -7.26 -12.86 -11.55
C PRO A 145 -6.71 -12.05 -10.37
N LYS A 146 -6.72 -10.71 -10.50
CA LYS A 146 -6.21 -9.74 -9.52
C LYS A 146 -7.01 -9.82 -8.23
N GLN A 147 -8.31 -10.13 -8.29
CA GLN A 147 -9.11 -10.33 -7.07
C GLN A 147 -8.61 -11.51 -6.24
N LEU A 148 -8.20 -12.60 -6.87
CA LEU A 148 -7.62 -13.76 -6.17
C LEU A 148 -6.24 -13.43 -5.64
N LEU A 149 -5.41 -12.73 -6.42
CA LEU A 149 -4.11 -12.26 -5.95
C LEU A 149 -4.23 -11.33 -4.74
N LEU A 150 -5.17 -10.38 -4.75
CA LEU A 150 -5.45 -9.51 -3.61
C LEU A 150 -5.92 -10.31 -2.40
N ALA A 151 -6.87 -11.24 -2.59
CA ALA A 151 -7.34 -12.12 -1.52
C ALA A 151 -6.19 -12.92 -0.90
N SER A 152 -5.33 -13.51 -1.73
CA SER A 152 -4.13 -14.23 -1.29
C SER A 152 -3.16 -13.32 -0.53
N ILE A 153 -2.90 -12.10 -1.00
CA ILE A 153 -2.01 -11.15 -0.32
C ILE A 153 -2.53 -10.81 1.07
N TYR A 154 -3.82 -10.47 1.21
CA TYR A 154 -4.39 -10.14 2.52
C TYR A 154 -4.44 -11.34 3.46
N PHE A 155 -4.73 -12.53 2.94
CA PHE A 155 -4.67 -13.77 3.70
C PHE A 155 -3.24 -14.04 4.20
N SER A 156 -2.25 -13.96 3.31
CA SER A 156 -0.84 -14.13 3.66
C SER A 156 -0.36 -13.10 4.68
N ARG A 157 -0.84 -11.86 4.63
CA ARG A 157 -0.53 -10.86 5.67
C ARG A 157 -1.10 -11.28 7.03
N ALA A 158 -2.36 -11.72 7.07
CA ALA A 158 -2.96 -12.20 8.31
C ALA A 158 -2.20 -13.39 8.90
N VAL A 159 -1.78 -14.33 8.06
CA VAL A 159 -0.94 -15.48 8.47
C VAL A 159 0.43 -15.00 8.98
N ALA A 160 1.11 -14.11 8.27
CA ALA A 160 2.41 -13.58 8.70
C ALA A 160 2.32 -12.88 10.07
N ILE A 161 1.29 -12.05 10.26
CA ILE A 161 1.02 -11.39 11.55
C ILE A 161 0.71 -12.41 12.65
N ALA A 162 -0.12 -13.41 12.38
CA ALA A 162 -0.45 -14.45 13.34
C ALA A 162 0.79 -15.23 13.77
N LEU A 163 1.64 -15.64 12.82
CA LEU A 163 2.88 -16.34 13.13
C LEU A 163 3.84 -15.47 13.95
N PHE A 164 3.96 -14.18 13.62
CA PHE A 164 4.78 -13.24 14.39
C PHE A 164 4.31 -13.04 15.83
N MET A 165 3.00 -13.16 16.08
CA MET A 165 2.42 -13.08 17.43
C MET A 165 2.50 -14.40 18.22
N ILE A 166 2.54 -15.54 17.55
CA ILE A 166 2.58 -16.86 18.19
C ILE A 166 4.01 -17.26 18.56
N PHE A 167 4.99 -16.92 17.72
CA PHE A 167 6.39 -17.25 17.96
C PHE A 167 7.10 -16.18 18.78
N PRO A 168 8.16 -16.54 19.54
CA PRO A 168 8.97 -15.57 20.27
C PRO A 168 9.56 -14.49 19.35
N VAL A 169 9.49 -13.24 19.81
CA VAL A 169 10.10 -12.10 19.10
C VAL A 169 11.61 -12.14 19.32
N THR A 170 12.33 -12.43 18.25
CA THR A 170 13.79 -12.44 18.16
C THR A 170 14.19 -11.62 16.94
N LEU A 171 15.46 -11.25 16.79
CA LEU A 171 15.91 -10.57 15.58
C LEU A 171 15.56 -11.38 14.32
N THR A 172 15.77 -12.69 14.36
CA THR A 172 15.46 -13.58 13.23
C THR A 172 13.97 -13.58 12.90
N SER A 173 13.08 -13.75 13.88
CA SER A 173 11.64 -13.75 13.60
C SER A 173 11.14 -12.37 13.15
N ALA A 174 11.70 -11.27 13.67
CA ALA A 174 11.41 -9.92 13.21
C ALA A 174 11.84 -9.69 11.75
N LEU A 175 13.03 -10.15 11.36
CA LEU A 175 13.51 -10.02 9.97
C LEU A 175 12.74 -10.92 9.00
N LEU A 176 12.37 -12.14 9.40
CA LEU A 176 11.51 -13.02 8.59
C LEU A 176 10.11 -12.43 8.40
N PHE A 177 9.51 -11.89 9.47
CA PHE A 177 8.25 -11.15 9.39
C PHE A 177 8.38 -9.94 8.46
N SER A 178 9.48 -9.19 8.58
CA SER A 178 9.78 -8.02 7.75
C SER A 178 9.92 -8.38 6.27
N ALA A 179 10.59 -9.48 5.95
CA ALA A 179 10.72 -9.97 4.58
C ALA A 179 9.36 -10.40 3.99
N ALA A 180 8.57 -11.16 4.77
CA ALA A 180 7.24 -11.60 4.37
C ALA A 180 6.29 -10.39 4.16
N MET A 181 6.26 -9.47 5.12
CA MET A 181 5.48 -8.23 4.99
C MET A 181 5.97 -7.36 3.84
N GLY A 182 7.28 -7.29 3.61
CA GLY A 182 7.90 -6.62 2.47
C GLY A 182 7.37 -7.14 1.15
N LEU A 183 7.42 -8.46 0.90
CA LEU A 183 6.85 -9.10 -0.30
C LEU A 183 5.36 -8.81 -0.49
N LEU A 184 4.64 -8.52 0.59
CA LEU A 184 3.22 -8.25 0.59
C LEU A 184 2.89 -6.75 0.66
N TRP A 185 3.89 -5.86 0.78
CA TRP A 185 3.73 -4.47 1.23
C TRP A 185 2.98 -3.62 0.21
N LEU A 186 3.59 -3.28 -0.93
CA LEU A 186 2.91 -2.54 -2.01
C LEU A 186 2.40 -3.44 -3.13
N SER A 187 2.46 -4.77 -2.96
CA SER A 187 1.93 -5.76 -3.90
C SER A 187 0.44 -5.58 -4.21
N THR A 188 -0.32 -4.95 -3.31
CA THR A 188 -1.72 -4.60 -3.53
C THR A 188 -1.89 -3.44 -4.51
N VAL A 189 -0.92 -2.53 -4.63
CA VAL A 189 -1.00 -1.30 -5.45
C VAL A 189 -1.24 -1.58 -6.94
N PRO A 190 -0.40 -2.37 -7.65
CA PRO A 190 -0.59 -2.62 -9.07
C PRO A 190 -1.88 -3.40 -9.36
N LEU A 191 -2.32 -4.26 -8.44
CA LEU A 191 -3.55 -5.04 -8.56
C LEU A 191 -4.80 -4.15 -8.39
N THR A 192 -4.82 -3.30 -7.35
CA THR A 192 -5.89 -2.32 -7.11
C THR A 192 -5.98 -1.31 -8.25
N ALA A 193 -4.85 -0.75 -8.68
CA ALA A 193 -4.79 0.16 -9.83
C ALA A 193 -5.28 -0.52 -11.12
N GLY A 194 -4.89 -1.79 -11.32
CA GLY A 194 -5.35 -2.63 -12.42
C GLY A 194 -6.87 -2.84 -12.41
N LEU A 195 -7.45 -3.17 -11.26
CA LEU A 195 -8.90 -3.33 -11.11
C LEU A 195 -9.66 -2.02 -11.34
N VAL A 196 -9.21 -0.90 -10.76
CA VAL A 196 -9.85 0.41 -10.98
C VAL A 196 -9.80 0.80 -12.47
N SER A 197 -8.65 0.60 -13.14
CA SER A 197 -8.52 0.84 -14.57
C SER A 197 -9.40 -0.10 -15.40
N LEU A 198 -9.61 -1.35 -14.96
CA LEU A 198 -10.47 -2.33 -15.62
C LEU A 198 -11.95 -1.95 -15.46
N PHE A 199 -12.35 -1.51 -14.27
CA PHE A 199 -13.73 -1.12 -13.97
C PHE A 199 -14.16 0.13 -14.73
N PHE A 200 -13.32 1.17 -14.76
CA PHE A 200 -13.76 2.51 -15.17
C PHE A 200 -12.96 3.13 -16.33
N GLY A 201 -11.95 2.42 -16.82
CA GLY A 201 -11.09 2.89 -17.90
C GLY A 201 -10.05 3.93 -17.48
N ALA A 202 -9.23 4.35 -18.44
CA ALA A 202 -8.07 5.22 -18.21
C ALA A 202 -8.44 6.63 -17.73
N ARG A 203 -9.52 7.24 -18.25
CA ARG A 203 -9.91 8.62 -17.96
C ARG A 203 -10.21 8.85 -16.48
N TYR A 204 -10.94 7.94 -15.84
CA TYR A 204 -11.32 8.06 -14.43
C TYR A 204 -10.36 7.36 -13.48
N MET A 205 -9.30 6.73 -14.00
CA MET A 205 -8.39 5.92 -13.19
C MET A 205 -7.78 6.73 -12.04
N GLY A 206 -7.18 7.89 -12.33
CA GLY A 206 -6.54 8.71 -11.29
C GLY A 206 -7.53 9.18 -10.21
N MET A 207 -8.73 9.59 -10.63
CA MET A 207 -9.79 10.05 -9.73
C MET A 207 -10.27 8.93 -8.80
N LEU A 208 -10.68 7.80 -9.36
CA LEU A 208 -11.28 6.70 -8.60
C LEU A 208 -10.21 5.92 -7.81
N TYR A 209 -9.00 5.80 -8.34
CA TYR A 209 -7.89 5.29 -7.54
C TYR A 209 -7.58 6.22 -6.36
N GLY A 210 -7.66 7.54 -6.55
CA GLY A 210 -7.52 8.52 -5.47
C GLY A 210 -8.56 8.34 -4.37
N ILE A 211 -9.82 8.05 -4.71
CA ILE A 211 -10.87 7.74 -3.73
C ILE A 211 -10.60 6.43 -2.98
N ALA A 212 -10.14 5.38 -3.68
CA ALA A 212 -9.72 4.15 -3.02
C ALA A 212 -8.52 4.40 -2.09
N PHE A 213 -7.56 5.21 -2.53
CA PHE A 213 -6.38 5.59 -1.75
C PHE A 213 -6.74 6.46 -0.54
N LEU A 214 -7.79 7.30 -0.62
CA LEU A 214 -8.30 7.99 0.56
C LEU A 214 -8.76 6.99 1.63
N SER A 215 -9.48 5.93 1.26
CA SER A 215 -9.87 4.88 2.21
C SER A 215 -8.66 4.17 2.82
N HIS A 216 -7.62 3.93 2.02
CA HIS A 216 -6.32 3.46 2.53
C HIS A 216 -5.73 4.43 3.57
N GLN A 217 -5.70 5.73 3.30
CA GLN A 217 -5.18 6.72 4.25
C GLN A 217 -6.00 6.82 5.54
N VAL A 218 -7.33 6.68 5.47
CA VAL A 218 -8.16 6.58 6.68
C VAL A 218 -7.79 5.33 7.48
N GLY A 219 -7.57 4.19 6.81
CA GLY A 219 -7.04 2.98 7.45
C GLY A 219 -5.70 3.22 8.12
N SER A 220 -4.78 3.90 7.45
CA SER A 220 -3.46 4.27 8.01
C SER A 220 -3.57 5.15 9.25
N PHE A 221 -4.43 6.17 9.21
CA PHE A 221 -4.72 6.99 10.39
C PHE A 221 -5.25 6.15 11.54
N VAL A 222 -6.27 5.32 11.29
CA VAL A 222 -6.88 4.48 12.32
C VAL A 222 -5.84 3.51 12.91
N GLY A 223 -5.00 2.88 12.09
CA GLY A 223 -3.98 1.94 12.56
C GLY A 223 -2.94 2.59 13.47
N VAL A 224 -2.45 3.77 13.12
CA VAL A 224 -1.46 4.50 13.94
C VAL A 224 -2.10 5.08 15.19
N TRP A 225 -3.24 5.77 15.05
CA TRP A 225 -3.93 6.37 16.19
C TRP A 225 -4.37 5.32 17.21
N LEU A 226 -4.97 4.21 16.75
CA LEU A 226 -5.38 3.11 17.63
C LEU A 226 -4.16 2.43 18.27
N GLY A 227 -3.06 2.29 17.54
CA GLY A 227 -1.77 1.81 18.06
C GLY A 227 -1.30 2.62 19.26
N GLY A 228 -1.23 3.95 19.12
CA GLY A 228 -0.85 4.85 20.21
C GLY A 228 -1.84 4.83 21.37
N TYR A 229 -3.14 4.97 21.09
CA TYR A 229 -4.17 5.01 22.13
C TYR A 229 -4.21 3.73 22.98
N VAL A 230 -4.21 2.55 22.34
CA VAL A 230 -4.23 1.27 23.04
C VAL A 230 -2.96 1.09 23.87
N TYR A 231 -1.82 1.51 23.33
CA TYR A 231 -0.56 1.46 24.04
C TYR A 231 -0.57 2.34 25.30
N ASP A 232 -0.99 3.60 25.17
CA ASP A 232 -1.04 4.53 26.31
C ASP A 232 -2.00 4.03 27.40
N ALA A 233 -3.09 3.35 27.01
CA ALA A 233 -4.07 2.81 27.94
C ALA A 233 -3.66 1.48 28.60
N THR A 234 -2.85 0.63 27.93
CA THR A 234 -2.64 -0.76 28.35
C THR A 234 -1.16 -1.18 28.45
N GLY A 235 -0.24 -0.37 27.94
CA GLY A 235 1.19 -0.70 27.79
C GLY A 235 1.49 -1.76 26.73
N SER A 236 0.51 -2.16 25.91
CA SER A 236 0.63 -3.28 24.97
C SER A 236 0.06 -2.97 23.59
N TYR A 237 0.66 -3.56 22.55
CA TYR A 237 0.18 -3.51 21.17
C TYR A 237 -0.68 -4.72 20.76
N SER A 238 -0.84 -5.73 21.63
CA SER A 238 -1.42 -7.03 21.26
C SER A 238 -2.82 -6.93 20.66
N LEU A 239 -3.69 -6.06 21.19
CA LEU A 239 -5.04 -5.86 20.65
C LEU A 239 -4.99 -5.42 19.17
N VAL A 240 -4.11 -4.49 18.83
CA VAL A 240 -4.01 -3.95 17.47
C VAL A 240 -3.44 -5.00 16.51
N TRP A 241 -2.52 -5.84 16.97
CA TRP A 241 -2.05 -7.01 16.22
C TRP A 241 -3.18 -8.01 15.93
N TYR A 242 -4.00 -8.37 16.93
CA TYR A 242 -5.16 -9.26 16.73
C TYR A 242 -6.20 -8.67 15.78
N LEU A 243 -6.50 -7.38 15.92
CA LEU A 243 -7.35 -6.66 14.96
C LEU A 243 -6.75 -6.70 13.55
N GLY A 244 -5.42 -6.58 13.43
CA GLY A 244 -4.71 -6.75 12.17
C GLY A 244 -4.99 -8.11 11.52
N ILE A 245 -4.95 -9.21 12.28
CA ILE A 245 -5.25 -10.56 11.77
C ILE A 245 -6.71 -10.63 11.28
N ILE A 246 -7.67 -10.22 12.12
CA ILE A 246 -9.10 -10.27 11.81
C ILE A 246 -9.43 -9.44 10.57
N LEU A 247 -8.92 -8.21 10.50
CA LEU A 247 -9.10 -7.32 9.36
C LEU A 247 -8.45 -7.90 8.09
N GLY A 248 -7.28 -8.54 8.21
CA GLY A 248 -6.60 -9.19 7.09
C GLY A 248 -7.43 -10.35 6.51
N LEU A 249 -7.95 -11.23 7.36
CA LEU A 249 -8.84 -12.32 6.96
C LEU A 249 -10.15 -11.80 6.36
N GLY A 250 -10.74 -10.77 6.98
CA GLY A 250 -11.94 -10.11 6.46
C GLY A 250 -11.70 -9.48 5.09
N SER A 251 -10.57 -8.79 4.91
CA SER A 251 -10.17 -8.22 3.63
C SER A 251 -9.98 -9.29 2.57
N ALA A 252 -9.32 -10.41 2.90
CA ALA A 252 -9.18 -11.53 2.00
C ALA A 252 -10.55 -12.06 1.53
N ALA A 253 -11.49 -12.24 2.45
CA ALA A 253 -12.83 -12.74 2.13
C ALA A 253 -13.62 -11.78 1.22
N ILE A 254 -13.60 -10.47 1.49
CA ILE A 254 -14.36 -9.49 0.68
C ILE A 254 -13.76 -9.27 -0.72
N HIS A 255 -12.49 -9.62 -0.95
CA HIS A 255 -11.90 -9.57 -2.29
C HIS A 255 -12.33 -10.74 -3.17
N LEU A 256 -12.65 -11.92 -2.61
CA LEU A 256 -13.06 -13.10 -3.38
C LEU A 256 -14.27 -12.86 -4.31
N PRO A 257 -15.37 -12.20 -3.89
CA PRO A 257 -16.53 -11.96 -4.76
C PRO A 257 -16.38 -10.78 -5.75
N ILE A 258 -15.22 -10.11 -5.81
CA ILE A 258 -14.98 -9.02 -6.77
C ILE A 258 -14.98 -9.59 -8.19
N LYS A 259 -15.75 -8.96 -9.09
CA LYS A 259 -15.84 -9.36 -10.49
C LYS A 259 -14.95 -8.47 -11.35
N GLU A 260 -14.02 -9.07 -12.11
CA GLU A 260 -13.16 -8.34 -13.05
C GLU A 260 -13.89 -8.01 -14.35
N LEU A 261 -14.88 -7.12 -14.26
CA LEU A 261 -15.66 -6.67 -15.41
C LEU A 261 -15.71 -5.14 -15.43
N GLY A 262 -15.60 -4.56 -16.63
CA GLY A 262 -15.77 -3.13 -16.81
C GLY A 262 -17.21 -2.69 -16.52
N ALA A 263 -17.40 -1.63 -15.74
CA ALA A 263 -18.70 -1.06 -15.43
C ALA A 263 -19.36 -0.50 -16.70
N SER A 264 -20.54 -1.02 -17.03
CA SER A 264 -21.27 -0.64 -18.25
C SER A 264 -21.60 0.85 -18.31
N SER A 265 -21.82 1.49 -17.15
CA SER A 265 -22.11 2.92 -17.00
C SER A 265 -20.98 3.86 -17.43
N PHE A 266 -19.77 3.33 -17.67
CA PHE A 266 -18.58 4.08 -18.10
C PHE A 266 -18.18 3.80 -19.56
N ARG A 267 -18.92 2.93 -20.27
CA ARG A 267 -18.74 2.71 -21.72
C ARG A 267 -19.48 3.81 -22.50
N LEU A 268 -18.94 4.26 -23.62
CA LEU A 268 -19.72 5.06 -24.56
C LEU A 268 -20.95 4.27 -25.00
N LYS A 269 -22.12 4.90 -24.99
CA LYS A 269 -23.28 4.35 -25.69
C LYS A 269 -22.94 4.32 -27.19
N PRO A 270 -23.15 3.20 -27.90
CA PRO A 270 -23.07 3.23 -29.36
C PRO A 270 -24.08 4.27 -29.86
N ALA A 271 -23.68 5.04 -30.87
CA ALA A 271 -24.59 5.96 -31.55
C ALA A 271 -25.78 5.15 -32.07
N SER A 272 -26.98 5.50 -31.61
CA SER A 272 -28.26 4.95 -32.09
C SER A 272 -28.60 5.48 -33.47
#